data_AF-A0A850SAJ7-F1
#
_entry.id   AF-A0A850SAJ7-F1
#
_cell.length_a   1.000
_cell.length_b   1.000
_cell.length_c   1.000
_cell.angle_alpha   90.00
_cell.angle_beta   90.00
_cell.angle_gamma   90.00
#
_symmetry.space_group_name_H-M   'P 1'
#
loop_
_entity.id
_entity.type
_entity.pdbx_description
1 polymer ?
#
loop_
_entity_poly.entity_id
_entity_poly.type
_entity_poly.pdbx_seq_one_letter_code
_entity_poly.pdbx_strand_id
1 'polypeptide(L)'
;MKLKWHLRTFLYPILLSGLLFIPVSAQSAEGDIEPGNQEVIAEVERQTGLGFDVLDRLLKESPDLFGNIKDTITAVKLVDMLFSAQDAEVLTELITREMDAYVDKFVGKILPGSMTSFFGAVKLYKDALEAIRDYIFIPSMEAAIYDRFKTARGGALDFRYASPDEAFDEATARGKYFPAKQKMHDELVKAKGYDPKHIGKKLEDALWKQIDAFWVQRLETQYQQELFKQEKEQIIHDAWAKMGPELKAIKAAAGKSNDIANFFLHVPDDLPKGWWFSPTGSWTSTAAARMNPKSTVWKQFFFISRDSGFVKQGDTSIYWKDPKEPKRKISMVKLDIRISPTPDEAREKKSMQYSVEKSGFQFMSENNMAVIKSDGRGKNRTIFIRFYRKGFHVSMDLSGKINTNSSPSEDMAKHFARIVAAKIN
;
A
#
# COMPACT_ATOMS: atom_id res chain seq x y z
N MET A 1 -31.52 -34.57 51.06
CA MET A 1 -30.73 -34.06 52.21
C MET A 1 -29.68 -35.10 52.60
N LYS A 2 -28.44 -34.98 52.07
CA LYS A 2 -27.16 -35.38 52.69
C LYS A 2 -26.02 -35.27 51.65
N LEU A 3 -25.16 -34.30 51.91
CA LEU A 3 -23.79 -34.12 51.42
C LEU A 3 -22.93 -35.38 51.66
N LYS A 4 -22.08 -35.74 50.68
CA LYS A 4 -20.72 -36.31 50.82
C LYS A 4 -20.03 -36.06 49.46
N TRP A 5 -19.21 -35.02 49.28
CA TRP A 5 -17.77 -34.93 49.61
C TRP A 5 -16.99 -36.22 49.32
N HIS A 6 -16.44 -36.32 48.11
CA HIS A 6 -15.02 -36.58 47.82
C HIS A 6 -14.82 -36.71 46.31
N LEU A 7 -14.16 -35.74 45.69
CA LEU A 7 -13.05 -35.93 44.75
C LEU A 7 -12.54 -34.53 44.34
N ARG A 8 -11.75 -33.93 45.24
CA ARG A 8 -10.77 -32.90 44.89
C ARG A 8 -9.46 -33.66 44.72
N THR A 9 -8.95 -33.74 43.50
CA THR A 9 -7.53 -33.63 43.09
C THR A 9 -7.37 -34.26 41.71
N PHE A 10 -6.51 -33.63 40.90
CA PHE A 10 -6.12 -34.01 39.53
C PHE A 10 -7.13 -33.66 38.44
N LEU A 11 -7.07 -32.42 37.95
CA LEU A 11 -7.13 -32.05 36.52
C LEU A 11 -7.20 -30.52 36.36
N TYR A 12 -6.17 -29.80 36.81
CA TYR A 12 -5.90 -28.42 36.40
C TYR A 12 -4.38 -28.19 36.53
N PRO A 13 -3.61 -28.60 35.52
CA PRO A 13 -2.74 -27.63 34.86
C PRO A 13 -2.53 -27.97 33.38
N ILE A 14 -3.52 -27.76 32.52
CA ILE A 14 -3.32 -27.76 31.04
C ILE A 14 -4.02 -26.56 30.36
N LEU A 15 -4.86 -25.81 31.07
CA LEU A 15 -5.51 -24.59 30.54
C LEU A 15 -4.81 -23.27 30.94
N LEU A 16 -3.58 -23.33 31.45
CA LEU A 16 -2.79 -22.14 31.84
C LEU A 16 -1.50 -21.95 31.03
N SER A 17 -1.34 -22.66 29.91
CA SER A 17 -0.16 -22.56 29.02
C SER A 17 -0.49 -22.03 27.62
N GLY A 18 -1.72 -21.52 27.41
CA GLY A 18 -2.21 -21.02 26.11
C GLY A 18 -2.45 -19.50 26.05
N LEU A 19 -1.98 -18.74 27.05
CA LEU A 19 -2.19 -17.28 27.17
C LEU A 19 -0.87 -16.51 27.38
N LEU A 20 0.25 -17.13 27.05
CA LEU A 20 1.57 -16.53 27.02
C LEU A 20 2.18 -16.91 25.67
N PHE A 21 1.90 -16.11 24.64
CA PHE A 21 2.71 -15.89 23.42
C PHE A 21 1.83 -15.18 22.37
N ILE A 22 1.45 -13.94 22.66
CA ILE A 22 1.60 -12.90 21.64
C ILE A 22 2.53 -11.87 22.29
N PRO A 23 3.86 -11.98 22.10
CA PRO A 23 4.66 -10.78 22.18
C PRO A 23 4.26 -9.98 20.94
N VAL A 24 3.31 -9.04 21.08
CA VAL A 24 3.40 -7.84 20.26
C VAL A 24 4.58 -7.10 20.86
N SER A 25 5.73 -7.46 20.30
CA SER A 25 7.01 -6.85 20.57
C SER A 25 6.81 -5.34 20.53
N ALA A 26 6.91 -4.70 21.69
CA ALA A 26 7.38 -3.33 21.82
C ALA A 26 8.86 -3.29 21.40
N GLN A 27 9.11 -3.63 20.14
CA GLN A 27 10.42 -3.74 19.54
C GLN A 27 10.45 -2.70 18.43
N SER A 28 11.31 -1.70 18.66
CA SER A 28 11.54 -0.48 17.88
C SER A 28 10.55 0.69 18.12
N ALA A 29 10.62 1.28 19.32
CA ALA A 29 10.40 2.73 19.44
C ALA A 29 11.59 3.55 18.87
N GLU A 30 12.65 2.88 18.40
CA GLU A 30 13.69 3.39 17.48
C GLU A 30 13.47 2.86 16.04
N GLY A 31 12.22 2.63 15.64
CA GLY A 31 11.90 2.28 14.26
C GLY A 31 11.93 3.55 13.41
N ASP A 32 12.76 3.56 12.37
CA ASP A 32 12.81 4.65 11.39
C ASP A 32 11.37 4.97 10.92
N ILE A 33 10.90 6.17 11.29
CA ILE A 33 9.55 6.65 10.96
C ILE A 33 9.45 6.77 9.43
N GLU A 34 10.56 6.99 8.74
CA GLU A 34 10.59 6.99 7.29
C GLU A 34 10.40 5.57 6.72
N PRO A 35 9.46 5.38 5.79
CA PRO A 35 9.24 4.09 5.18
C PRO A 35 10.35 3.78 4.16
N GLY A 36 10.79 2.52 4.17
CA GLY A 36 11.70 2.01 3.16
C GLY A 36 11.01 1.80 1.80
N ASN A 37 11.80 1.65 0.73
CA ASN A 37 11.26 1.45 -0.62
C ASN A 37 10.33 0.22 -0.72
N GLN A 38 10.63 -0.86 0.00
CA GLN A 38 9.78 -2.06 0.03
C GLN A 38 8.40 -1.79 0.66
N GLU A 39 8.38 -0.98 1.72
CA GLU A 39 7.14 -0.58 2.40
C GLU A 39 6.29 0.31 1.49
N VAL A 40 6.92 1.28 0.82
CA VAL A 40 6.26 2.12 -0.19
C VAL A 40 5.65 1.27 -1.31
N ILE A 41 6.40 0.31 -1.85
CA ILE A 41 5.91 -0.57 -2.92
C ILE A 41 4.74 -1.41 -2.44
N ALA A 42 4.84 -2.05 -1.27
CA ALA A 42 3.78 -2.89 -0.73
C ALA A 42 2.48 -2.12 -0.50
N GLU A 43 2.58 -0.88 -0.01
CA GLU A 43 1.41 -0.06 0.23
C GLU A 43 0.80 0.47 -1.08
N VAL A 44 1.63 0.87 -2.05
CA VAL A 44 1.13 1.24 -3.38
C VAL A 44 0.50 0.03 -4.09
N GLU A 45 1.06 -1.17 -3.93
CA GLU A 45 0.47 -2.43 -4.43
C GLU A 45 -0.91 -2.64 -3.83
N ARG A 46 -1.06 -2.49 -2.50
CA ARG A 46 -2.36 -2.60 -1.82
C ARG A 46 -3.40 -1.61 -2.36
N GLN A 47 -2.99 -0.36 -2.60
CA GLN A 47 -3.89 0.71 -3.05
C GLN A 47 -4.21 0.66 -4.54
N THR A 48 -3.27 0.17 -5.36
CA THR A 48 -3.39 0.22 -6.82
C THR A 48 -3.72 -1.12 -7.46
N GLY A 49 -3.40 -2.21 -6.77
CA GLY A 49 -3.37 -3.58 -7.28
C GLY A 49 -2.14 -3.89 -8.14
N LEU A 50 -1.26 -2.92 -8.44
CA LEU A 50 -0.09 -3.17 -9.28
C LEU A 50 0.89 -4.10 -8.57
N GLY A 51 1.42 -5.11 -9.27
CA GLY A 51 2.36 -6.05 -8.66
C GLY A 51 3.71 -5.44 -8.33
N PHE A 52 4.37 -5.98 -7.31
CA PHE A 52 5.68 -5.55 -6.81
C PHE A 52 6.71 -5.25 -7.92
N ASP A 53 6.90 -6.16 -8.87
CA ASP A 53 7.92 -6.02 -9.94
C ASP A 53 7.70 -4.77 -10.83
N VAL A 54 6.44 -4.37 -11.04
CA VAL A 54 6.09 -3.18 -11.82
C VAL A 54 6.37 -1.92 -11.01
N LEU A 55 6.03 -1.94 -9.73
CA LEU A 55 6.21 -0.81 -8.82
C LEU A 55 7.68 -0.57 -8.45
N ASP A 56 8.45 -1.63 -8.17
CA ASP A 56 9.89 -1.56 -7.93
C ASP A 56 10.62 -0.92 -9.12
N ARG A 57 10.21 -1.27 -10.34
CA ARG A 57 10.73 -0.67 -11.55
C ARG A 57 10.36 0.80 -11.68
N LEU A 58 9.07 1.13 -11.52
CA LEU A 58 8.61 2.52 -11.58
C LEU A 58 9.29 3.41 -10.54
N LEU A 59 9.53 2.89 -9.34
CA LEU A 59 10.22 3.62 -8.27
C LEU A 59 11.67 3.95 -8.67
N LYS A 60 12.35 3.06 -9.39
CA LYS A 60 13.71 3.29 -9.93
C LYS A 60 13.71 4.28 -11.12
N GLU A 61 12.72 4.19 -11.99
CA GLU A 61 12.62 5.02 -13.21
C GLU A 61 12.09 6.43 -12.93
N SER A 62 11.20 6.58 -11.95
CA SER A 62 10.48 7.82 -11.67
C SER A 62 10.18 7.94 -10.17
N PRO A 63 11.21 8.09 -9.31
CA PRO A 63 11.04 8.15 -7.86
C PRO A 63 10.14 9.29 -7.40
N ASP A 64 10.12 10.41 -8.13
CA ASP A 64 9.29 11.57 -7.82
C ASP A 64 7.79 11.26 -7.78
N LEU A 65 7.32 10.24 -8.51
CA LEU A 65 5.92 9.80 -8.47
C LEU A 65 5.51 9.24 -7.09
N PHE A 66 6.49 8.83 -6.28
CA PHE A 66 6.29 8.19 -4.98
C PHE A 66 6.61 9.12 -3.80
N GLY A 67 7.14 10.33 -4.04
CA GLY A 67 7.56 11.24 -2.96
C GLY A 67 6.42 11.58 -1.99
N ASN A 68 5.28 12.01 -2.50
CA ASN A 68 4.10 12.32 -1.67
C ASN A 68 3.54 11.07 -0.97
N ILE A 69 3.66 9.90 -1.60
CA ILE A 69 3.19 8.64 -1.02
C ILE A 69 4.08 8.24 0.16
N LYS A 70 5.40 8.41 0.05
CA LYS A 70 6.34 8.21 1.15
C LYS A 70 5.91 9.05 2.35
N ASP A 71 5.63 10.34 2.13
CA ASP A 71 5.17 11.26 3.16
C ASP A 71 3.81 10.85 3.78
N THR A 72 2.86 10.36 2.98
CA THR A 72 1.58 9.84 3.50
C THR A 72 1.77 8.61 4.37
N ILE A 73 2.64 7.67 3.97
CA ILE A 73 2.93 6.48 4.79
C ILE A 73 3.59 6.89 6.11
N THR A 74 4.56 7.81 6.07
CA THR A 74 5.15 8.39 7.28
C THR A 74 4.09 8.99 8.20
N ALA A 75 3.15 9.76 7.66
CA ALA A 75 2.07 10.36 8.43
C ALA A 75 1.12 9.30 9.05
N VAL A 76 0.82 8.21 8.34
CA VAL A 76 0.01 7.10 8.87
C VAL A 76 0.76 6.37 10.00
N LYS A 77 2.06 6.09 9.84
CA LYS A 77 2.89 5.49 10.91
C LYS A 77 2.92 6.36 12.16
N LEU A 78 3.00 7.69 11.99
CA LEU A 78 2.93 8.64 13.08
C LEU A 78 1.59 8.55 13.83
N VAL A 79 0.48 8.50 13.10
CA VAL A 79 -0.88 8.31 13.66
C VAL A 79 -0.97 6.98 14.43
N ASP A 80 -0.44 5.90 13.88
CA ASP A 80 -0.42 4.59 14.55
C ASP A 80 0.40 4.61 15.85
N MET A 81 1.59 5.22 15.82
CA MET A 81 2.45 5.35 16.99
C MET A 81 1.76 6.13 18.12
N LEU A 82 1.12 7.26 17.79
CA LEU A 82 0.36 8.06 18.75
C LEU A 82 -0.86 7.32 19.29
N PHE A 83 -1.51 6.51 18.45
CA PHE A 83 -2.66 5.70 18.86
C PHE A 83 -2.27 4.61 19.85
N SER A 84 -1.10 4.00 19.65
CA SER A 84 -0.55 2.96 20.52
C SER A 84 -0.14 3.45 21.91
N ALA A 85 -0.08 4.76 22.13
CA ALA A 85 0.20 5.32 23.45
C ALA A 85 -0.91 4.93 24.46
N GLN A 86 -0.48 4.38 25.59
CA GLN A 86 -1.37 3.88 26.63
C GLN A 86 -2.09 5.03 27.34
N ASP A 87 -1.37 6.09 27.66
CA ASP A 87 -1.86 7.26 28.41
C ASP A 87 -1.21 8.56 27.90
N ALA A 88 -1.60 9.68 28.53
CA ALA A 88 -1.12 11.01 28.21
C ALA A 88 0.38 11.18 28.51
N GLU A 89 0.90 10.52 29.53
CA GLU A 89 2.32 10.58 29.91
C GLU A 89 3.20 9.92 28.83
N VAL A 90 2.84 8.72 28.37
CA VAL A 90 3.52 8.06 27.23
C VAL A 90 3.46 8.92 25.96
N LEU A 91 2.33 9.60 25.71
CA LEU A 91 2.24 10.54 24.58
C LEU A 91 3.30 11.66 24.66
N THR A 92 3.53 12.23 25.85
CA THR A 92 4.54 13.30 26.01
C THR A 92 5.97 12.80 25.78
N GLU A 93 6.25 11.53 26.06
CA GLU A 93 7.56 10.91 25.79
C GLU A 93 7.75 10.61 24.30
N LEU A 94 6.66 10.24 23.60
CA LEU A 94 6.68 10.03 22.16
C LEU A 94 6.91 11.34 21.41
N ILE A 95 6.25 12.45 21.80
CA ILE A 95 6.44 13.75 21.14
C ILE A 95 7.85 14.31 21.44
N THR A 96 8.82 13.89 20.65
CA THR A 96 10.17 14.41 20.60
C THR A 96 10.26 15.61 19.66
N ARG A 97 11.42 16.30 19.67
CA ARG A 97 11.72 17.40 18.75
C ARG A 97 11.61 16.97 17.27
N GLU A 98 11.83 15.69 16.98
CA GLU A 98 11.71 15.14 15.63
C GLU A 98 10.24 14.98 15.22
N MET A 99 9.38 14.57 16.15
CA MET A 99 7.93 14.50 15.91
C MET A 99 7.32 15.89 15.67
N ASP A 100 7.79 16.94 16.36
CA ASP A 100 7.34 18.32 16.07
C ASP A 100 7.58 18.71 14.60
N ALA A 101 8.74 18.35 14.03
CA ALA A 101 9.05 18.62 12.64
C ALA A 101 8.12 17.85 11.66
N TYR A 102 7.75 16.61 12.00
CA TYR A 102 6.79 15.83 11.21
C TYR A 102 5.36 16.36 11.33
N VAL A 103 4.95 16.81 12.51
CA VAL A 103 3.65 17.43 12.75
C VAL A 103 3.51 18.67 11.87
N ASP A 104 4.49 19.57 11.91
CA ASP A 104 4.48 20.78 11.08
C ASP A 104 4.53 20.46 9.58
N LYS A 105 5.20 19.36 9.19
CA LYS A 105 5.27 18.91 7.80
C LYS A 105 3.92 18.39 7.30
N PHE A 106 3.19 17.62 8.12
CA PHE A 106 2.04 16.83 7.66
C PHE A 106 0.68 17.42 8.01
N VAL A 107 0.56 18.18 9.10
CA VAL A 107 -0.71 18.81 9.49
C VAL A 107 -1.13 19.82 8.42
N GLY A 108 -2.42 19.77 8.04
CA GLY A 108 -3.00 20.64 7.00
C GLY A 108 -2.66 20.22 5.57
N LYS A 109 -1.49 19.59 5.33
CA LYS A 109 -1.13 19.04 4.01
C LYS A 109 -1.72 17.64 3.82
N ILE A 110 -1.35 16.71 4.68
CA ILE A 110 -1.74 15.28 4.61
C ILE A 110 -2.81 14.99 5.67
N LEU A 111 -2.53 15.32 6.93
CA LEU A 111 -3.43 15.05 8.04
C LEU A 111 -4.54 16.11 8.16
N PRO A 112 -5.72 15.74 8.71
CA PRO A 112 -6.83 16.66 8.90
C PRO A 112 -6.55 17.67 10.02
N GLY A 113 -7.27 18.79 10.01
CA GLY A 113 -7.11 19.88 10.99
C GLY A 113 -7.45 19.50 12.44
N SER A 114 -8.23 18.43 12.66
CA SER A 114 -8.49 17.90 14.01
C SER A 114 -7.20 17.46 14.72
N MET A 115 -6.19 17.02 13.95
CA MET A 115 -4.87 16.68 14.51
C MET A 115 -4.17 17.89 15.12
N THR A 116 -4.42 19.11 14.64
CA THR A 116 -3.83 20.34 15.20
C THR A 116 -4.22 20.51 16.67
N SER A 117 -5.50 20.29 17.00
CA SER A 117 -6.01 20.40 18.37
C SER A 117 -5.41 19.33 19.28
N PHE A 118 -5.30 18.09 18.77
CA PHE A 118 -4.68 16.99 19.50
C PHE A 118 -3.20 17.29 19.82
N PHE A 119 -2.40 17.63 18.80
CA PHE A 119 -0.98 17.95 19.02
C PHE A 119 -0.78 19.18 19.90
N GLY A 120 -1.64 20.20 19.75
CA GLY A 120 -1.64 21.36 20.63
C GLY A 120 -1.85 21.00 22.09
N ALA A 121 -2.83 20.14 22.40
CA ALA A 121 -3.10 19.68 23.75
C ALA A 121 -1.92 18.89 24.33
N VAL A 122 -1.36 17.93 23.58
CA VAL A 122 -0.21 17.13 24.05
C VAL A 122 1.01 18.03 24.31
N LYS A 123 1.27 19.02 23.45
CA LYS A 123 2.37 19.98 23.65
C LYS A 123 2.19 20.82 24.91
N LEU A 124 1.01 21.40 25.10
CA LEU A 124 0.70 22.17 26.31
C LEU A 124 0.81 21.31 27.57
N TYR A 125 0.40 20.05 27.50
CA TYR A 125 0.57 19.11 28.60
C TYR A 125 2.03 18.78 28.87
N LYS A 126 2.84 18.54 27.83
CA LYS A 126 4.28 18.32 27.97
C LYS A 126 4.96 19.51 28.66
N ASP A 127 4.69 20.74 28.21
CA ASP A 127 5.25 21.95 28.81
C ASP A 127 4.83 22.10 30.28
N ALA A 128 3.56 21.82 30.59
CA ALA A 128 3.04 21.86 31.96
C ALA A 128 3.64 20.76 32.84
N LEU A 129 3.83 19.56 32.28
CA LEU A 129 4.44 18.42 32.94
C LEU A 129 5.91 18.71 33.25
N GLU A 130 6.70 19.21 32.30
CA GLU A 130 8.11 19.58 32.51
C GLU A 130 8.26 20.66 33.59
N ALA A 131 7.31 21.58 33.70
CA ALA A 131 7.33 22.62 34.73
C ALA A 131 7.21 22.07 36.17
N ILE A 132 6.63 20.88 36.35
CA ILE A 132 6.36 20.29 37.67
C ILE A 132 7.11 18.96 37.93
N ARG A 133 7.44 18.19 36.89
CA ARG A 133 7.88 16.77 36.95
C ARG A 133 9.14 16.57 37.80
N ASP A 134 10.08 17.50 37.73
CA ASP A 134 11.34 17.41 38.49
C ASP A 134 11.16 17.66 40.00
N TYR A 135 10.00 18.20 40.39
CA TYR A 135 9.79 18.74 41.73
C TYR A 135 8.78 17.95 42.57
N ILE A 136 7.84 17.21 41.94
CA ILE A 136 6.72 16.59 42.66
C ILE A 136 6.32 15.22 42.13
N PHE A 137 5.69 14.43 43.00
CA PHE A 137 5.02 13.19 42.60
C PHE A 137 3.79 13.51 41.75
N ILE A 138 3.67 12.89 40.57
CA ILE A 138 2.49 13.04 39.72
C ILE A 138 1.41 12.05 40.18
N PRO A 139 0.29 12.53 40.76
CA PRO A 139 -0.78 11.64 41.20
C PRO A 139 -1.47 10.94 40.03
N SER A 140 -2.07 9.77 40.27
CA SER A 140 -2.93 9.12 39.27
C SER A 140 -4.18 9.96 38.99
N MET A 141 -4.63 10.00 37.74
CA MET A 141 -5.88 10.65 37.37
C MET A 141 -7.09 9.87 37.91
N GLU A 142 -7.94 10.51 38.70
CA GLU A 142 -9.16 9.89 39.19
C GLU A 142 -10.21 9.83 38.07
N ALA A 143 -10.70 8.63 37.76
CA ALA A 143 -11.73 8.41 36.73
C ALA A 143 -12.95 9.33 36.90
N ALA A 144 -13.42 9.52 38.14
CA ALA A 144 -14.58 10.36 38.41
C ALA A 144 -14.38 11.87 38.11
N ILE A 145 -13.14 12.39 38.24
CA ILE A 145 -12.84 13.77 37.84
C ILE A 145 -12.84 13.86 36.32
N TYR A 146 -12.19 12.90 35.67
CA TYR A 146 -12.13 12.85 34.22
C TYR A 146 -13.51 12.66 33.56
N ASP A 147 -14.37 11.79 34.08
CA ASP A 147 -15.73 11.59 33.56
C ASP A 147 -16.56 12.88 33.63
N ARG A 148 -16.44 13.65 34.72
CA ARG A 148 -17.10 14.95 34.84
C ARG A 148 -16.54 15.96 33.86
N PHE A 149 -15.22 16.04 33.75
CA PHE A 149 -14.54 16.90 32.78
C PHE A 149 -15.02 16.60 31.35
N LYS A 150 -14.98 15.32 30.95
CA LYS A 150 -15.45 14.84 29.64
C LYS A 150 -16.93 15.16 29.41
N THR A 151 -17.78 15.02 30.43
CA THR A 151 -19.21 15.35 30.32
C THR A 151 -19.43 16.85 30.09
N ALA A 152 -18.66 17.71 30.78
CA ALA A 152 -18.70 19.16 30.62
C ALA A 152 -18.13 19.61 29.26
N ARG A 153 -17.04 18.99 28.79
CA ARG A 153 -16.45 19.27 27.46
C ARG A 153 -17.31 18.75 26.30
N GLY A 154 -17.86 17.55 26.44
CA GLY A 154 -18.56 16.79 25.39
C GLY A 154 -20.07 17.05 25.28
N GLY A 155 -20.67 17.74 26.25
CA GLY A 155 -22.07 18.22 26.20
C GLY A 155 -23.12 17.15 26.52
N ALA A 156 -23.45 16.99 27.81
CA ALA A 156 -24.71 16.39 28.28
C ALA A 156 -25.55 17.34 29.15
N LEU A 157 -25.01 18.50 29.50
CA LEU A 157 -25.66 19.58 30.24
C LEU A 157 -25.63 20.83 29.33
N ASP A 158 -26.65 21.68 29.41
CA ASP A 158 -27.04 22.82 28.54
C ASP A 158 -25.95 23.85 28.10
N PHE A 159 -24.67 23.63 28.40
CA PHE A 159 -23.55 24.44 27.96
C PHE A 159 -22.96 23.90 26.66
N ARG A 160 -23.13 24.66 25.57
CA ARG A 160 -22.36 24.43 24.32
C ARG A 160 -20.87 24.44 24.67
N TYR A 161 -20.16 23.36 24.34
CA TYR A 161 -18.70 23.13 24.48
C TYR A 161 -18.00 24.06 25.49
N ALA A 162 -18.03 23.71 26.78
CA ALA A 162 -17.26 24.43 27.79
C ALA A 162 -15.78 24.46 27.42
N SER A 163 -15.10 25.58 27.71
CA SER A 163 -13.63 25.66 27.59
C SER A 163 -12.95 24.65 28.54
N PRO A 164 -11.67 24.29 28.31
CA PRO A 164 -10.93 23.41 29.22
C PRO A 164 -10.98 23.88 30.68
N ASP A 165 -10.81 25.18 30.92
CA ASP A 165 -10.83 25.77 32.26
C ASP A 165 -12.23 25.68 32.91
N GLU A 166 -13.31 26.01 32.18
CA GLU A 166 -14.68 25.91 32.69
C GLU A 166 -15.08 24.46 33.01
N ALA A 167 -14.68 23.52 32.16
CA ALA A 167 -14.93 22.09 32.40
C ALA A 167 -14.14 21.56 33.59
N PHE A 168 -12.94 22.09 33.81
CA PHE A 168 -12.11 21.75 34.97
C PHE A 168 -12.71 22.26 36.28
N ASP A 169 -13.19 23.50 36.30
CA ASP A 169 -13.88 24.09 37.45
C ASP A 169 -15.09 23.23 37.85
N GLU A 170 -15.91 22.82 36.89
CA GLU A 170 -17.07 21.95 37.13
C GLU A 170 -16.64 20.55 37.60
N ALA A 171 -15.60 19.97 36.99
CA ALA A 171 -15.13 18.62 37.33
C ALA A 171 -14.55 18.53 38.75
N THR A 172 -13.95 19.62 39.23
CA THR A 172 -13.24 19.68 40.51
C THR A 172 -14.09 20.22 41.66
N ALA A 173 -15.23 20.88 41.39
CA ALA A 173 -16.14 21.45 42.40
C ALA A 173 -16.61 20.46 43.49
N ARG A 174 -16.58 19.14 43.24
CA ARG A 174 -17.06 18.10 44.18
C ARG A 174 -16.12 16.89 44.31
N GLY A 175 -14.80 17.07 44.16
CA GLY A 175 -13.83 15.96 44.11
C GLY A 175 -12.72 15.97 45.17
N LYS A 176 -11.88 14.92 45.16
CA LYS A 176 -10.62 14.82 45.93
C LYS A 176 -9.47 15.65 45.36
N TYR A 177 -9.78 16.54 44.42
CA TYR A 177 -8.83 17.45 43.80
C TYR A 177 -8.10 18.31 44.84
N PHE A 178 -8.83 18.94 45.77
CA PHE A 178 -8.25 19.88 46.72
C PHE A 178 -7.19 19.26 47.65
N PRO A 179 -7.39 18.06 48.24
CA PRO A 179 -6.32 17.35 48.94
C PRO A 179 -5.08 17.04 48.10
N ALA A 180 -5.25 16.60 46.86
CA ALA A 180 -4.13 16.30 45.96
C ALA A 180 -3.38 17.58 45.55
N LYS A 181 -4.12 18.65 45.23
CA LYS A 181 -3.61 19.98 44.93
C LYS A 181 -2.75 20.51 46.09
N GLN A 182 -3.25 20.42 47.32
CA GLN A 182 -2.50 20.85 48.51
C GLN A 182 -1.17 20.10 48.66
N LYS A 183 -1.20 18.77 48.52
CA LYS A 183 0.01 17.94 48.61
C LYS A 183 1.04 18.33 47.55
N MET A 184 0.60 18.52 46.30
CA MET A 184 1.48 18.95 45.20
C MET A 184 2.10 20.32 45.49
N HIS A 185 1.35 21.26 46.04
CA HIS A 185 1.88 22.57 46.42
C HIS A 185 2.93 22.47 47.52
N ASP A 186 2.66 21.72 48.58
CA ASP A 186 3.61 21.55 49.69
C ASP A 186 4.92 20.90 49.21
N GLU A 187 4.84 19.92 48.31
CA GLU A 187 6.02 19.30 47.68
C GLU A 187 6.77 20.31 46.79
N LEU A 188 6.07 21.12 46.00
CA LEU A 188 6.68 22.08 45.08
C LEU A 188 7.35 23.25 45.82
N VAL A 189 6.74 23.76 46.89
CA VAL A 189 7.35 24.75 47.81
C VAL A 189 8.62 24.19 48.42
N LYS A 190 8.57 22.95 48.93
CA LYS A 190 9.73 22.26 49.50
C LYS A 190 10.84 22.04 48.48
N ALA A 191 10.51 21.57 47.29
CA ALA A 191 11.48 21.23 46.24
C ALA A 191 12.18 22.49 45.68
N LYS A 192 11.47 23.62 45.62
CA LYS A 192 12.04 24.91 45.22
C LYS A 192 12.79 25.64 46.34
N GLY A 193 12.82 25.07 47.55
CA GLY A 193 13.52 25.63 48.71
C GLY A 193 12.88 26.90 49.27
N TYR A 194 11.58 27.12 49.01
CA TYR A 194 10.85 28.27 49.54
C TYR A 194 10.49 28.04 51.01
N ASP A 195 10.58 29.09 51.84
CA ASP A 195 10.07 29.04 53.21
C ASP A 195 8.53 29.20 53.18
N PRO A 196 7.76 28.18 53.62
CA PRO A 196 6.30 28.23 53.62
C PRO A 196 5.72 29.40 54.43
N LYS A 197 6.47 29.92 55.41
CA LYS A 197 6.01 31.03 56.27
C LYS A 197 6.27 32.42 55.66
N HIS A 198 7.15 32.51 54.66
CA HIS A 198 7.57 33.77 54.07
C HIS A 198 7.40 33.81 52.54
N ILE A 199 6.75 32.79 51.96
CA ILE A 199 6.35 32.82 50.56
C ILE A 199 5.34 33.95 50.35
N GLY A 200 5.71 34.94 49.54
CA GLY A 200 4.82 36.07 49.26
C GLY A 200 3.58 35.60 48.48
N LYS A 201 2.40 36.16 48.80
CA LYS A 201 1.11 35.78 48.19
C LYS A 201 1.14 35.69 46.65
N LYS A 202 1.84 36.60 45.98
CA LYS A 202 1.98 36.59 44.52
C LYS A 202 2.66 35.32 43.99
N LEU A 203 3.69 34.83 44.69
CA LEU A 203 4.41 33.62 44.31
C LEU A 203 3.57 32.39 44.64
N GLU A 204 2.94 32.36 45.81
CA GLU A 204 2.00 31.32 46.21
C GLU A 204 0.86 31.14 45.20
N ASP A 205 0.18 32.24 44.82
CA ASP A 205 -0.87 32.24 43.79
C ASP A 205 -0.35 31.71 42.43
N ALA A 206 0.90 31.99 42.08
CA ALA A 206 1.51 31.50 40.85
C ALA A 206 1.77 29.98 40.89
N LEU A 207 2.20 29.44 42.04
CA LEU A 207 2.38 27.99 42.22
C LEU A 207 1.04 27.25 42.13
N TRP A 208 -0.02 27.79 42.75
CA TRP A 208 -1.36 27.22 42.62
C TRP A 208 -1.83 27.17 41.18
N LYS A 209 -1.65 28.26 40.43
CA LYS A 209 -2.00 28.32 39.01
C LYS A 209 -1.20 27.33 38.16
N GLN A 210 0.07 27.08 38.48
CA GLN A 210 0.86 26.06 37.78
C GLN A 210 0.29 24.66 37.99
N ILE A 211 -0.16 24.34 39.21
CA ILE A 211 -0.79 23.06 39.51
C ILE A 211 -2.15 22.93 38.80
N ASP A 212 -2.98 23.98 38.83
CA ASP A 212 -4.25 24.01 38.11
C ASP A 212 -4.03 23.79 36.60
N ALA A 213 -3.09 24.54 36.00
CA ALA A 213 -2.75 24.42 34.59
C ALA A 213 -2.29 23.00 34.23
N PHE A 214 -1.43 22.39 35.04
CA PHE A 214 -1.03 20.98 34.84
C PHE A 214 -2.24 20.04 34.75
N TRP A 215 -3.19 20.17 35.68
CA TRP A 215 -4.37 19.30 35.70
C TRP A 215 -5.31 19.55 34.53
N VAL A 216 -5.55 20.81 34.17
CA VAL A 216 -6.35 21.18 32.99
C VAL A 216 -5.75 20.55 31.73
N GLN A 217 -4.44 20.73 31.50
CA GLN A 217 -3.79 20.21 30.29
C GLN A 217 -3.75 18.68 30.26
N ARG A 218 -3.61 18.02 31.41
CA ARG A 218 -3.66 16.56 31.50
C ARG A 218 -5.02 16.00 31.10
N LEU A 219 -6.09 16.56 31.66
CA LEU A 219 -7.46 16.16 31.38
C LEU A 219 -7.84 16.44 29.92
N GLU A 220 -7.42 17.59 29.40
CA GLU A 220 -7.62 17.95 28.00
C GLU A 220 -6.88 17.00 27.06
N THR A 221 -5.63 16.66 27.35
CA THR A 221 -4.85 15.71 26.54
C THR A 221 -5.50 14.34 26.51
N GLN A 222 -5.97 13.84 27.66
CA GLN A 222 -6.71 12.58 27.73
C GLN A 222 -8.00 12.63 26.88
N TYR A 223 -8.75 13.73 26.97
CA TYR A 223 -9.97 13.94 26.19
C TYR A 223 -9.68 13.96 24.68
N GLN A 224 -8.68 14.71 24.25
CA GLN A 224 -8.25 14.75 22.85
C GLN A 224 -7.72 13.39 22.37
N GLN A 225 -7.03 12.63 23.21
CA GLN A 225 -6.60 11.27 22.90
C GLN A 225 -7.78 10.33 22.65
N GLU A 226 -8.87 10.44 23.41
CA GLU A 226 -10.07 9.65 23.16
C GLU A 226 -10.77 10.03 21.86
N LEU A 227 -10.88 11.32 21.55
CA LEU A 227 -11.43 11.79 20.27
C LEU A 227 -10.58 11.27 19.10
N PHE A 228 -9.26 11.41 19.20
CA PHE A 228 -8.31 10.89 18.23
C PHE A 228 -8.46 9.37 18.03
N LYS A 229 -8.60 8.61 19.13
CA LYS A 229 -8.83 7.15 19.08
C LYS A 229 -10.15 6.79 18.38
N GLN A 230 -11.19 7.61 18.50
CA GLN A 230 -12.47 7.41 17.79
C GLN A 230 -12.38 7.76 16.31
N GLU A 231 -11.55 8.74 15.93
CA GLU A 231 -11.43 9.23 14.55
C GLU A 231 -10.30 8.58 13.75
N LYS A 232 -9.48 7.71 14.36
CA LYS A 232 -8.28 7.11 13.73
C LYS A 232 -8.51 6.62 12.30
N GLU A 233 -9.49 5.74 12.10
CA GLU A 233 -9.74 5.13 10.80
C GLU A 233 -10.14 6.18 9.75
N GLN A 234 -10.89 7.21 10.16
CA GLN A 234 -11.27 8.32 9.29
C GLN A 234 -10.04 9.17 8.94
N ILE A 235 -9.16 9.45 9.89
CA ILE A 235 -7.91 10.20 9.67
C ILE A 235 -7.02 9.48 8.64
N ILE A 236 -6.85 8.16 8.79
CA ILE A 236 -6.07 7.33 7.86
C ILE A 236 -6.73 7.31 6.49
N HIS A 237 -8.05 7.13 6.44
CA HIS A 237 -8.82 7.17 5.20
C HIS A 237 -8.62 8.49 4.45
N ASP A 238 -8.73 9.62 5.14
CA ASP A 238 -8.62 10.95 4.53
C ASP A 238 -7.20 11.24 4.03
N ALA A 239 -6.17 10.77 4.76
CA ALA A 239 -4.79 10.85 4.31
C ALA A 239 -4.57 10.09 2.98
N TRP A 240 -5.14 8.89 2.84
CA TRP A 240 -5.07 8.12 1.60
C TRP A 240 -5.94 8.68 0.47
N ALA A 241 -7.12 9.22 0.79
CA ALA A 241 -8.01 9.81 -0.20
C ALA A 241 -7.33 10.97 -0.95
N LYS A 242 -6.50 11.76 -0.26
CA LYS A 242 -5.71 12.85 -0.87
C LYS A 242 -4.70 12.35 -1.91
N MET A 243 -4.21 11.13 -1.79
CA MET A 243 -3.25 10.53 -2.74
C MET A 243 -3.91 9.92 -3.99
N GLY A 244 -5.24 10.05 -4.13
CA GLY A 244 -5.98 9.54 -5.29
C GLY A 244 -5.40 9.96 -6.66
N PRO A 245 -5.00 11.24 -6.87
CA PRO A 245 -4.37 11.68 -8.12
C PRO A 245 -3.03 11.01 -8.41
N GLU A 246 -2.15 10.91 -7.41
CA GLU A 246 -0.82 10.29 -7.50
C GLU A 246 -0.93 8.78 -7.76
N LEU A 247 -1.82 8.08 -7.05
CA LEU A 247 -2.10 6.66 -7.29
C LEU A 247 -2.61 6.41 -8.72
N LYS A 248 -3.40 7.33 -9.28
CA LYS A 248 -3.81 7.28 -10.70
C LYS A 248 -2.64 7.55 -11.65
N ALA A 249 -1.76 8.48 -11.31
CA ALA A 249 -0.57 8.79 -12.10
C ALA A 249 0.39 7.58 -12.15
N ILE A 250 0.62 6.89 -11.03
CA ILE A 250 1.41 5.65 -10.97
C ILE A 250 0.79 4.56 -11.85
N LYS A 251 -0.53 4.35 -11.78
CA LYS A 251 -1.25 3.43 -12.68
C LYS A 251 -1.07 3.77 -14.15
N ALA A 252 -1.10 5.06 -14.49
CA ALA A 252 -0.91 5.51 -15.87
C ALA A 252 0.55 5.34 -16.34
N ALA A 253 1.52 5.59 -15.48
CA ALA A 253 2.95 5.39 -15.76
C ALA A 253 3.28 3.91 -15.99
N ALA A 254 2.71 3.02 -15.16
CA ALA A 254 2.83 1.57 -15.32
C ALA A 254 2.43 1.09 -16.73
N GLY A 255 1.39 1.68 -17.31
CA GLY A 255 0.90 1.33 -18.64
C GLY A 255 1.76 1.84 -19.80
N LYS A 256 2.70 2.77 -19.55
CA LYS A 256 3.49 3.48 -20.56
C LYS A 256 4.98 3.12 -20.56
N SER A 257 5.46 2.28 -19.66
CA SER A 257 6.87 1.91 -19.61
C SER A 257 7.30 1.31 -20.95
N ASN A 258 8.30 1.93 -21.58
CA ASN A 258 8.86 1.53 -22.88
C ASN A 258 9.48 0.12 -22.84
N ASP A 259 9.72 -0.43 -21.65
CA ASP A 259 10.25 -1.78 -21.46
C ASP A 259 9.27 -2.89 -21.86
N ILE A 260 7.96 -2.64 -21.92
CA ILE A 260 7.03 -3.67 -22.40
C ILE A 260 7.34 -4.04 -23.86
N ALA A 261 7.91 -3.10 -24.64
CA ALA A 261 8.41 -3.40 -25.98
C ALA A 261 9.52 -4.48 -25.97
N ASN A 262 10.34 -4.53 -24.92
CA ASN A 262 11.43 -5.50 -24.76
C ASN A 262 10.92 -6.91 -24.42
N PHE A 263 9.65 -7.08 -24.01
CA PHE A 263 9.05 -8.40 -23.80
C PHE A 263 8.71 -9.14 -25.10
N PHE A 264 8.62 -8.39 -26.21
CA PHE A 264 8.30 -8.94 -27.52
C PHE A 264 9.51 -9.61 -28.18
N LEU A 265 9.30 -10.26 -29.32
CA LEU A 265 10.36 -10.96 -30.05
C LEU A 265 11.29 -9.96 -30.74
N HIS A 266 12.60 -10.17 -30.65
CA HIS A 266 13.62 -9.49 -31.42
C HIS A 266 13.82 -10.26 -32.72
N VAL A 267 13.25 -9.73 -33.81
CA VAL A 267 13.35 -10.34 -35.13
C VAL A 267 14.57 -9.75 -35.85
N PRO A 268 15.48 -10.57 -36.41
CA PRO A 268 15.33 -12.01 -36.68
C PRO A 268 15.86 -12.96 -35.60
N ASP A 269 16.51 -12.46 -34.54
CA ASP A 269 17.29 -13.27 -33.60
C ASP A 269 16.49 -14.35 -32.84
N ASP A 270 15.23 -14.07 -32.52
CA ASP A 270 14.33 -14.99 -31.82
C ASP A 270 13.59 -15.98 -32.74
N LEU A 271 13.91 -15.99 -34.05
CA LEU A 271 13.28 -16.93 -34.98
C LEU A 271 13.91 -18.32 -34.88
N PRO A 272 13.11 -19.41 -34.98
CA PRO A 272 13.66 -20.76 -35.04
C PRO A 272 14.58 -20.92 -36.25
N LYS A 273 15.64 -21.72 -36.11
CA LYS A 273 16.60 -21.99 -37.19
C LYS A 273 15.86 -22.43 -38.47
N GLY A 274 16.22 -21.82 -39.61
CA GLY A 274 15.60 -22.09 -40.91
C GLY A 274 14.32 -21.31 -41.18
N TRP A 275 13.85 -20.50 -40.24
CA TRP A 275 12.82 -19.50 -40.47
C TRP A 275 13.44 -18.14 -40.72
N TRP A 276 12.77 -17.33 -41.53
CA TRP A 276 13.14 -15.95 -41.78
C TRP A 276 11.90 -15.05 -41.75
N PHE A 277 12.11 -13.80 -41.38
CA PHE A 277 11.08 -12.77 -41.42
C PHE A 277 10.79 -12.37 -42.86
N SER A 278 9.53 -12.50 -43.28
CA SER A 278 9.10 -12.17 -44.64
C SER A 278 8.51 -10.76 -44.67
N PRO A 279 9.20 -9.76 -45.26
CA PRO A 279 8.64 -8.42 -45.41
C PRO A 279 7.57 -8.42 -46.51
N THR A 280 6.30 -8.59 -46.15
CA THR A 280 5.17 -8.36 -47.06
C THR A 280 4.86 -6.87 -47.16
N GLY A 281 4.62 -6.34 -48.37
CA GLY A 281 4.53 -4.90 -48.63
C GLY A 281 3.27 -4.14 -48.15
N SER A 282 3.21 -2.87 -48.60
CA SER A 282 2.40 -1.69 -48.20
C SER A 282 2.39 -1.24 -46.73
N TRP A 283 2.80 -2.11 -45.81
CA TRP A 283 2.91 -1.75 -44.40
C TRP A 283 4.38 -1.66 -44.03
N THR A 284 4.78 -0.51 -43.48
CA THR A 284 5.97 -0.31 -42.63
C THR A 284 5.84 -1.15 -41.34
N SER A 285 5.53 -2.44 -41.48
CA SER A 285 5.56 -3.44 -40.42
C SER A 285 7.02 -3.76 -40.13
N THR A 286 7.69 -2.79 -39.51
CA THR A 286 8.73 -3.11 -38.55
C THR A 286 8.14 -4.18 -37.65
N ALA A 287 8.85 -5.29 -37.40
CA ALA A 287 8.51 -6.21 -36.33
C ALA A 287 8.59 -5.53 -34.93
N ALA A 288 8.56 -4.19 -34.86
CA ALA A 288 8.54 -3.43 -33.63
C ALA A 288 7.19 -3.60 -32.93
N ALA A 289 7.27 -3.82 -31.62
CA ALA A 289 6.12 -3.68 -30.74
C ALA A 289 5.60 -2.24 -30.77
N ARG A 290 4.28 -2.09 -30.76
CA ARG A 290 3.62 -0.78 -30.69
C ARG A 290 2.52 -0.81 -29.64
N MET A 291 2.48 0.22 -28.81
CA MET A 291 1.35 0.45 -27.91
C MET A 291 0.14 0.91 -28.72
N ASN A 292 -1.04 0.36 -28.45
CA ASN A 292 -2.28 0.91 -28.97
C ASN A 292 -2.56 2.27 -28.29
N PRO A 293 -2.69 3.40 -29.03
CA PRO A 293 -2.89 4.72 -28.41
C PRO A 293 -4.12 4.83 -27.51
N LYS A 294 -5.11 3.95 -27.69
CA LYS A 294 -6.39 3.95 -26.97
C LYS A 294 -6.50 2.87 -25.90
N SER A 295 -5.45 2.08 -25.63
CA SER A 295 -5.50 1.03 -24.61
C SER A 295 -4.13 0.75 -24.00
N THR A 296 -4.09 0.03 -22.89
CA THR A 296 -2.84 -0.45 -22.26
C THR A 296 -2.27 -1.69 -22.96
N VAL A 297 -2.71 -1.99 -24.19
CA VAL A 297 -2.34 -3.22 -24.91
C VAL A 297 -1.24 -2.91 -25.90
N TRP A 298 -0.10 -3.56 -25.71
CA TRP A 298 0.99 -3.57 -26.66
C TRP A 298 0.79 -4.69 -27.67
N LYS A 299 1.16 -4.45 -28.93
CA LYS A 299 1.01 -5.41 -30.02
C LYS A 299 2.27 -5.48 -30.87
N GLN A 300 2.62 -6.69 -31.28
CA GLN A 300 3.62 -6.96 -32.31
C GLN A 300 3.01 -7.96 -33.30
N PHE A 301 3.12 -7.69 -34.59
CA PHE A 301 2.70 -8.64 -35.60
C PHE A 301 3.70 -8.69 -36.75
N PHE A 302 3.93 -9.87 -37.30
CA PHE A 302 4.80 -10.07 -38.46
C PHE A 302 4.55 -11.42 -39.14
N PHE A 303 5.16 -11.61 -40.30
CA PHE A 303 5.09 -12.85 -41.08
C PHE A 303 6.45 -13.55 -41.10
N ILE A 304 6.43 -14.88 -40.98
CA ILE A 304 7.62 -15.73 -41.07
C ILE A 304 7.41 -16.83 -42.11
N SER A 305 8.51 -17.30 -42.70
CA SER A 305 8.50 -18.38 -43.69
C SER A 305 9.72 -19.29 -43.55
N ARG A 306 9.58 -20.55 -43.97
CA ARG A 306 10.69 -21.48 -44.25
C ARG A 306 11.04 -21.55 -45.73
N ASP A 307 10.25 -20.94 -46.60
CA ASP A 307 10.52 -20.97 -48.03
C ASP A 307 11.70 -20.06 -48.38
N SER A 308 12.79 -20.64 -48.87
CA SER A 308 13.94 -19.90 -49.35
C SER A 308 13.91 -19.66 -50.86
N GLY A 309 14.70 -18.69 -51.32
CA GLY A 309 14.91 -18.42 -52.76
C GLY A 309 13.90 -17.47 -53.39
N PHE A 310 12.92 -16.97 -52.63
CA PHE A 310 11.96 -15.97 -53.12
C PHE A 310 12.59 -14.58 -53.19
N VAL A 311 12.32 -13.86 -54.28
CA VAL A 311 12.71 -12.46 -54.47
C VAL A 311 11.48 -11.56 -54.60
N LYS A 312 11.56 -10.36 -54.04
CA LYS A 312 10.51 -9.35 -54.16
C LYS A 312 10.45 -8.83 -55.60
N GLN A 313 9.27 -8.75 -56.18
CA GLN A 313 9.10 -8.30 -57.57
C GLN A 313 9.11 -6.75 -57.69
N GLY A 314 10.25 -6.12 -57.37
CA GLY A 314 10.41 -4.66 -57.38
C GLY A 314 10.01 -3.99 -56.06
N ASP A 315 10.36 -2.71 -55.92
CA ASP A 315 10.33 -2.01 -54.62
C ASP A 315 8.92 -1.79 -54.07
N THR A 316 7.93 -1.68 -54.95
CA THR A 316 6.52 -1.43 -54.59
C THR A 316 5.65 -2.67 -54.57
N SER A 317 6.14 -3.82 -55.06
CA SER A 317 5.34 -5.04 -55.14
C SER A 317 5.19 -5.72 -53.78
N ILE A 318 3.97 -6.15 -53.48
CA ILE A 318 3.66 -7.00 -52.32
C ILE A 318 3.91 -8.49 -52.61
N TYR A 319 4.27 -8.83 -53.85
CA TYR A 319 4.42 -10.20 -54.32
C TYR A 319 5.87 -10.66 -54.32
N TRP A 320 6.07 -11.85 -53.75
CA TRP A 320 7.33 -12.58 -53.74
C TRP A 320 7.24 -13.73 -54.75
N LYS A 321 8.27 -13.89 -55.57
CA LYS A 321 8.33 -14.94 -56.59
C LYS A 321 9.62 -15.73 -56.47
N ASP A 322 9.54 -17.04 -56.63
CA ASP A 322 10.72 -17.87 -56.82
C ASP A 322 11.19 -17.72 -58.28
N PRO A 323 12.40 -17.20 -58.54
CA PRO A 323 12.90 -16.99 -59.89
C PRO A 323 13.20 -18.33 -60.59
N LYS A 324 13.46 -19.40 -59.84
CA LYS A 324 13.72 -20.75 -60.38
C LYS A 324 12.41 -21.49 -60.67
N GLU A 325 11.37 -21.23 -59.88
CA GLU A 325 10.06 -21.85 -60.06
C GLU A 325 8.91 -20.83 -59.98
N PRO A 326 8.59 -20.12 -61.07
CA PRO A 326 7.58 -19.06 -61.12
C PRO A 326 6.18 -19.39 -60.58
N LYS A 327 5.81 -20.68 -60.59
CA LYS A 327 4.49 -21.17 -60.13
C LYS A 327 4.48 -21.51 -58.64
N ARG A 328 5.65 -21.64 -58.00
CA ARG A 328 5.78 -21.91 -56.57
C ARG A 328 5.27 -20.70 -55.79
N LYS A 329 4.34 -20.95 -54.87
CA LYS A 329 3.76 -19.93 -53.99
C LYS A 329 4.49 -19.96 -52.66
N ILE A 330 4.89 -18.79 -52.17
CA ILE A 330 5.42 -18.65 -50.82
C ILE A 330 4.35 -19.02 -49.80
N SER A 331 4.73 -19.86 -48.85
CA SER A 331 3.96 -20.19 -47.67
C SER A 331 4.43 -19.34 -46.50
N MET A 332 3.49 -18.82 -45.71
CA MET A 332 3.78 -17.91 -44.60
C MET A 332 2.94 -18.27 -43.39
N VAL A 333 3.49 -17.96 -42.23
CA VAL A 333 2.78 -17.96 -40.96
C VAL A 333 2.77 -16.54 -40.40
N LYS A 334 1.60 -16.06 -40.01
CA LYS A 334 1.41 -14.80 -39.29
C LYS A 334 1.52 -15.05 -37.80
N LEU A 335 2.34 -14.26 -37.12
CA LEU A 335 2.39 -14.17 -35.67
C LEU A 335 1.81 -12.83 -35.21
N ASP A 336 0.92 -12.86 -34.21
CA ASP A 336 0.33 -11.68 -33.55
C ASP A 336 0.46 -11.89 -32.04
N ILE A 337 1.22 -11.02 -31.37
CA ILE A 337 1.44 -11.06 -29.92
C ILE A 337 0.81 -9.82 -29.33
N ARG A 338 0.07 -9.99 -28.23
CA ARG A 338 -0.55 -8.92 -27.45
C ARG A 338 -0.16 -9.08 -26.00
N ILE A 339 0.35 -8.02 -25.40
CA ILE A 339 0.74 -7.97 -23.99
C ILE A 339 -0.03 -6.83 -23.34
N SER A 340 -0.67 -7.10 -22.21
CA SER A 340 -1.35 -6.09 -21.42
C SER A 340 -1.07 -6.27 -19.94
N PRO A 341 -0.79 -5.19 -19.19
CA PRO A 341 -0.70 -5.27 -17.74
C PRO A 341 -2.07 -5.69 -17.18
N THR A 342 -2.07 -6.65 -16.28
CA THR A 342 -3.26 -7.12 -15.56
C THR A 342 -2.84 -7.47 -14.14
N PRO A 343 -3.26 -6.69 -13.13
CA PRO A 343 -2.83 -6.90 -11.75
C PRO A 343 -3.45 -8.14 -11.09
N ASP A 344 -4.63 -8.56 -11.55
CA ASP A 344 -5.46 -9.54 -10.85
C ASP A 344 -5.20 -10.97 -11.35
N GLU A 345 -4.22 -11.64 -10.72
CA GLU A 345 -3.90 -13.03 -11.00
C GLU A 345 -5.10 -13.97 -10.82
N ALA A 346 -5.91 -13.75 -9.78
CA ALA A 346 -7.05 -14.61 -9.47
C ALA A 346 -8.14 -14.51 -10.55
N ARG A 347 -8.40 -13.31 -11.07
CA ARG A 347 -9.27 -13.10 -12.23
C ARG A 347 -8.71 -13.76 -13.49
N GLU A 348 -7.41 -13.67 -13.72
CA GLU A 348 -6.78 -14.32 -14.88
C GLU A 348 -6.87 -15.84 -14.79
N LYS A 349 -6.65 -16.42 -13.61
CA LYS A 349 -6.84 -17.86 -13.38
C LYS A 349 -8.28 -18.30 -13.68
N LYS A 350 -9.28 -17.52 -13.25
CA LYS A 350 -10.69 -17.75 -13.60
C LYS A 350 -10.95 -17.62 -15.10
N SER A 351 -10.35 -16.62 -15.77
CA SER A 351 -10.44 -16.42 -17.22
C SER A 351 -9.85 -17.60 -18.02
N MET A 352 -8.71 -18.14 -17.58
CA MET A 352 -8.09 -19.33 -18.19
C MET A 352 -8.96 -20.57 -18.01
N GLN A 353 -9.48 -20.80 -16.79
CA GLN A 353 -10.42 -21.88 -16.49
C GLN A 353 -11.67 -21.81 -17.39
N TYR A 354 -12.28 -20.63 -17.51
CA TYR A 354 -13.42 -20.41 -18.39
C TYR A 354 -13.07 -20.71 -19.86
N SER A 355 -11.87 -20.32 -20.32
CA SER A 355 -11.42 -20.60 -21.69
C SER A 355 -11.32 -22.10 -21.96
N VAL A 356 -10.89 -22.90 -20.98
CA VAL A 356 -10.85 -24.37 -21.06
C VAL A 356 -12.26 -24.94 -21.10
N GLU A 357 -13.13 -24.55 -20.16
CA GLU A 357 -14.48 -25.09 -20.02
C GLU A 357 -15.43 -24.73 -21.17
N LYS A 358 -15.30 -23.54 -21.75
CA LYS A 358 -16.27 -22.99 -22.71
C LYS A 358 -15.73 -22.80 -24.12
N SER A 359 -14.42 -22.64 -24.28
CA SER A 359 -13.81 -22.26 -25.55
C SER A 359 -12.90 -23.33 -26.16
N GLY A 360 -12.78 -24.50 -25.52
CA GLY A 360 -12.01 -25.65 -26.03
C GLY A 360 -10.49 -25.47 -25.94
N PHE A 361 -10.02 -24.60 -25.05
CA PHE A 361 -8.61 -24.52 -24.70
C PHE A 361 -8.18 -25.69 -23.82
N GLN A 362 -6.89 -25.95 -23.75
CA GLN A 362 -6.27 -26.93 -22.85
C GLN A 362 -5.18 -26.26 -22.03
N PHE A 363 -5.02 -26.67 -20.77
CA PHE A 363 -3.92 -26.17 -19.94
C PHE A 363 -2.56 -26.67 -20.47
N MET A 364 -1.57 -25.78 -20.45
CA MET A 364 -0.19 -26.07 -20.85
C MET A 364 0.73 -26.40 -19.67
N SER A 365 0.29 -26.11 -18.44
CA SER A 365 1.05 -26.26 -17.21
C SER A 365 0.13 -26.57 -16.03
N GLU A 366 0.67 -27.25 -15.01
CA GLU A 366 -0.06 -27.65 -13.80
C GLU A 366 -0.55 -26.47 -12.94
N ASN A 367 0.10 -25.32 -13.06
CA ASN A 367 -0.30 -24.11 -12.34
C ASN A 367 -1.54 -23.42 -12.94
N ASN A 368 -2.08 -23.90 -14.06
CA ASN A 368 -3.27 -23.38 -14.75
C ASN A 368 -3.15 -21.92 -15.23
N MET A 369 -1.92 -21.43 -15.42
CA MET A 369 -1.65 -20.04 -15.83
C MET A 369 -1.27 -19.90 -17.31
N ALA A 370 -1.36 -20.99 -18.07
CA ALA A 370 -1.13 -20.99 -19.51
C ALA A 370 -2.09 -21.97 -20.19
N VAL A 371 -2.69 -21.55 -21.30
CA VAL A 371 -3.62 -22.34 -22.09
C VAL A 371 -3.29 -22.27 -23.58
N ILE A 372 -3.57 -23.35 -24.30
CA ILE A 372 -3.38 -23.47 -25.75
C ILE A 372 -4.66 -23.97 -26.42
N LYS A 373 -4.89 -23.54 -27.65
CA LYS A 373 -5.95 -24.07 -28.51
C LYS A 373 -5.48 -24.09 -29.95
N SER A 374 -5.78 -25.17 -30.68
CA SER A 374 -5.57 -25.24 -32.13
C SER A 374 -6.92 -25.31 -32.83
N ASP A 375 -7.25 -24.27 -33.62
CA ASP A 375 -8.43 -24.23 -34.47
C ASP A 375 -8.08 -24.39 -35.94
N GLY A 376 -8.78 -25.28 -36.64
CA GLY A 376 -8.71 -25.43 -38.10
C GLY A 376 -9.97 -24.92 -38.77
N ARG A 377 -9.84 -24.08 -39.81
CA ARG A 377 -10.95 -23.70 -40.70
C ARG A 377 -10.52 -23.84 -42.16
N GLY A 378 -11.04 -24.86 -42.84
CA GLY A 378 -10.71 -25.16 -44.24
C GLY A 378 -9.21 -25.42 -44.41
N LYS A 379 -8.55 -24.63 -45.26
CA LYS A 379 -7.10 -24.73 -45.54
C LYS A 379 -6.21 -23.95 -44.56
N ASN A 380 -6.79 -23.35 -43.51
CA ASN A 380 -6.07 -22.55 -42.54
C ASN A 380 -6.13 -23.17 -41.15
N ARG A 381 -5.06 -22.97 -40.38
CA ARG A 381 -4.98 -23.30 -38.95
C ARG A 381 -4.52 -22.07 -38.19
N THR A 382 -5.08 -21.88 -37.01
CA THR A 382 -4.62 -20.90 -36.02
C THR A 382 -4.39 -21.60 -34.70
N ILE A 383 -3.25 -21.31 -34.09
CA ILE A 383 -2.88 -21.79 -32.76
C ILE A 383 -2.86 -20.59 -31.84
N PHE A 384 -3.68 -20.65 -30.80
CA PHE A 384 -3.83 -19.63 -29.78
C PHE A 384 -3.08 -20.08 -28.53
N ILE A 385 -2.24 -19.21 -27.98
CA ILE A 385 -1.68 -19.37 -26.65
C ILE A 385 -2.05 -18.15 -25.82
N ARG A 386 -2.49 -18.39 -24.59
CA ARG A 386 -2.68 -17.34 -23.58
C ARG A 386 -1.98 -17.73 -22.31
N PHE A 387 -1.29 -16.80 -21.67
CA PHE A 387 -0.70 -17.03 -20.37
C PHE A 387 -0.62 -15.76 -19.55
N TYR A 388 -0.47 -15.93 -18.24
CA TYR A 388 -0.23 -14.86 -17.31
C TYR A 388 1.13 -15.03 -16.64
N ARG A 389 1.88 -13.93 -16.54
CA ARG A 389 3.18 -13.91 -15.85
C ARG A 389 3.47 -12.52 -15.29
N LYS A 390 3.82 -12.45 -14.00
CA LYS A 390 4.32 -11.23 -13.32
C LYS A 390 3.48 -9.97 -13.59
N GLY A 391 2.15 -10.06 -13.45
CA GLY A 391 1.28 -8.92 -13.69
C GLY A 391 0.97 -8.62 -15.16
N PHE A 392 1.32 -9.52 -16.10
CA PHE A 392 1.02 -9.36 -17.52
C PHE A 392 0.19 -10.51 -18.06
N HIS A 393 -0.90 -10.17 -18.76
CA HIS A 393 -1.62 -11.08 -19.63
C HIS A 393 -0.98 -11.05 -21.03
N VAL A 394 -0.67 -12.23 -21.56
CA VAL A 394 -0.13 -12.40 -22.91
C VAL A 394 -1.08 -13.26 -23.73
N SER A 395 -1.39 -12.80 -24.93
CA SER A 395 -2.18 -13.51 -25.92
C SER A 395 -1.44 -13.55 -27.25
N MET A 396 -1.30 -14.74 -27.82
CA MET A 396 -0.51 -14.98 -29.02
C MET A 396 -1.28 -15.85 -30.02
N ASP A 397 -1.36 -15.37 -31.26
CA ASP A 397 -2.04 -16.03 -32.36
C ASP A 397 -1.02 -16.38 -33.45
N LEU A 398 -0.89 -17.68 -33.77
CA LEU A 398 -0.02 -18.17 -34.84
C LEU A 398 -0.89 -18.79 -35.94
N SER A 399 -0.99 -18.16 -37.11
CA SER A 399 -1.95 -18.53 -38.16
C SER A 399 -1.33 -18.69 -39.53
N GLY A 400 -1.80 -19.67 -40.31
CA GLY A 400 -1.26 -19.95 -41.64
C GLY A 400 -1.95 -21.11 -42.34
N LYS A 401 -1.49 -21.45 -43.55
CA LYS A 401 -2.03 -22.56 -44.33
C LYS A 401 -1.53 -23.92 -43.84
N ILE A 402 -2.42 -24.90 -43.78
CA ILE A 402 -2.04 -26.29 -43.49
C ILE A 402 -1.41 -26.96 -44.70
N ASN A 403 -0.59 -27.97 -44.48
CA ASN A 403 0.06 -28.78 -45.52
C ASN A 403 0.91 -27.95 -46.51
N THR A 404 1.54 -26.89 -46.02
CA THR A 404 2.52 -26.10 -46.78
C THR A 404 3.89 -26.16 -46.12
N ASN A 405 4.92 -25.72 -46.83
CA ASN A 405 6.28 -25.70 -46.28
C ASN A 405 6.37 -24.82 -45.01
N SER A 406 5.51 -23.81 -44.85
CA SER A 406 5.43 -22.97 -43.65
C SER A 406 4.06 -23.11 -43.02
N SER A 407 3.86 -24.17 -42.23
CA SER A 407 2.60 -24.46 -41.55
C SER A 407 2.70 -24.18 -40.05
N PRO A 408 1.69 -23.56 -39.41
CA PRO A 408 1.70 -23.35 -37.97
C PRO A 408 1.61 -24.69 -37.22
N SER A 409 2.47 -24.84 -36.20
CA SER A 409 2.49 -25.99 -35.29
C SER A 409 2.47 -25.55 -33.83
N GLU A 410 2.00 -26.44 -32.95
CA GLU A 410 1.94 -26.14 -31.51
C GLU A 410 3.34 -25.94 -30.93
N ASP A 411 4.33 -26.70 -31.41
CA ASP A 411 5.71 -26.58 -30.94
C ASP A 411 6.29 -25.21 -31.27
N MET A 412 5.96 -24.66 -32.44
CA MET A 412 6.37 -23.32 -32.82
C MET A 412 5.69 -22.26 -31.96
N ALA A 413 4.39 -22.40 -31.68
CA ALA A 413 3.69 -21.50 -30.78
C ALA A 413 4.28 -21.58 -29.35
N LYS A 414 4.54 -22.80 -28.84
CA LYS A 414 5.18 -23.04 -27.53
C LYS A 414 6.58 -22.43 -27.46
N HIS A 415 7.37 -22.50 -28.55
CA HIS A 415 8.68 -21.88 -28.63
C HIS A 415 8.62 -20.35 -28.44
N PHE A 416 7.79 -19.66 -29.22
CA PHE A 416 7.63 -18.21 -29.07
C PHE A 416 7.07 -17.81 -27.70
N ALA A 417 6.12 -18.58 -27.16
CA ALA A 417 5.56 -18.34 -25.83
C ALA A 417 6.64 -18.40 -24.75
N ARG A 418 7.57 -19.36 -24.85
CA ARG A 418 8.69 -19.49 -23.90
C ARG A 418 9.65 -18.30 -23.97
N ILE A 419 9.94 -17.79 -25.16
CA ILE A 419 10.80 -16.60 -25.32
C ILE A 419 10.14 -15.38 -24.68
N VAL A 420 8.88 -15.09 -25.02
CA VAL A 420 8.14 -13.95 -24.43
C VAL A 420 8.03 -14.11 -22.91
N ALA A 421 7.70 -15.31 -22.43
CA ALA A 421 7.63 -15.58 -21.00
C ALA A 421 8.98 -15.43 -20.31
N ALA A 422 10.10 -15.77 -20.96
CA ALA A 422 11.44 -15.57 -20.41
C ALA A 422 11.82 -14.09 -20.33
N LYS A 423 11.38 -13.26 -21.30
CA LYS A 423 11.64 -11.81 -21.31
C LYS A 423 10.81 -11.01 -20.30
N ILE A 424 9.69 -11.55 -19.85
CA ILE A 424 8.87 -10.97 -18.78
C ILE A 424 9.47 -11.24 -17.38
N ASN A 425 10.45 -12.15 -17.26
CA ASN A 425 11.10 -12.46 -15.97
C ASN A 425 11.84 -11.28 -15.35
#